data_AF-A0A538BAF4-F1
#
_entry.id   AF-A0A538BAF4-F1
#
_cell.length_a   1.000
_cell.length_b   1.000
_cell.length_c   1.000
_cell.angle_alpha   90.00
_cell.angle_beta   90.00
_cell.angle_gamma   90.00
#
_symmetry.space_group_name_H-M   'P 1'
#
loop_
_entity.id
_entity.type
_entity.pdbx_description
1 polymer ?
#
loop_
_entity_poly.entity_id
_entity_poly.type
_entity_poly.pdbx_seq_one_letter_code
_entity_poly.pdbx_strand_id
1 'polypeptide(L)'
;TGPRGAALRYSWWRRSVWDRACKATGIEVPIHALRHSAGKALANSGVPAVVLKSFMGHASAAFSIDVYGHVSAGDLDDAAALLSAYRDRSLASPTRIKPIAARDNRGIVAGSRAKATAR
;
A
#
# COMPACT_ATOMS: atom_id res chain seq x y z
N THR A 1 -22.14 18.89 -16.61
CA THR A 1 -21.92 18.62 -18.05
C THR A 1 -21.77 19.93 -18.78
N GLY A 2 -21.07 19.96 -19.92
CA GLY A 2 -20.97 21.17 -20.74
C GLY A 2 -22.33 21.54 -21.35
N PRO A 3 -22.45 22.73 -21.96
CA PRO A 3 -23.66 23.11 -22.66
C PRO A 3 -24.08 22.01 -23.66
N ARG A 4 -25.33 21.57 -23.59
CA ARG A 4 -25.91 20.49 -24.42
C ARG A 4 -25.31 19.08 -24.19
N GLY A 5 -24.78 18.79 -23.00
CA GLY A 5 -24.26 17.45 -22.68
C GLY A 5 -22.85 17.18 -23.18
N ALA A 6 -22.19 18.16 -23.80
CA ALA A 6 -20.80 18.05 -24.23
C ALA A 6 -19.84 17.86 -23.04
N ALA A 7 -18.64 17.35 -23.33
CA ALA A 7 -17.57 17.24 -22.35
C ALA A 7 -17.24 18.61 -21.72
N LEU A 8 -16.98 18.62 -20.42
CA LEU A 8 -16.59 19.85 -19.72
C LEU A 8 -15.19 20.27 -20.13
N ARG A 9 -15.04 21.51 -20.60
CA ARG A 9 -13.73 22.07 -20.93
C ARG A 9 -12.99 22.44 -19.65
N TYR A 10 -11.78 21.93 -19.47
CA TYR A 10 -10.97 22.15 -18.26
C TYR A 10 -10.80 23.63 -17.92
N SER A 11 -10.46 24.48 -18.89
CA SER A 11 -10.23 25.91 -18.65
C SER A 11 -11.49 26.68 -18.22
N TRP A 12 -12.67 26.29 -18.70
CA TRP A 12 -13.93 26.88 -18.24
C TRP A 12 -14.25 26.40 -16.82
N TRP A 13 -14.15 25.09 -16.57
CA TRP A 13 -14.43 24.49 -15.27
C TRP A 13 -13.50 25.04 -14.17
N ARG A 14 -12.21 25.18 -14.47
CA ARG A 14 -11.22 25.76 -13.55
C ARG A 14 -11.65 27.15 -13.09
N ARG A 15 -11.97 28.06 -14.03
CA ARG A 15 -12.36 29.43 -13.70
C ARG A 15 -13.73 29.54 -13.02
N SER A 16 -14.69 28.76 -13.51
CA SER A 16 -16.10 28.90 -13.10
C SER A 16 -16.46 28.12 -11.83
N VAL A 17 -15.70 27.09 -11.49
CA VAL A 17 -15.97 26.21 -10.34
C VAL A 17 -14.79 26.19 -9.38
N TRP A 18 -13.60 25.81 -9.86
CA TRP A 18 -12.43 25.60 -8.99
C TRP A 18 -11.94 26.89 -8.35
N ASP A 19 -11.68 27.93 -9.13
CA ASP A 19 -11.16 29.21 -8.62
C ASP A 19 -12.14 29.87 -7.64
N ARG A 20 -13.45 29.67 -7.84
CA ARG A 20 -14.48 30.11 -6.89
C ARG A 20 -14.46 29.32 -5.60
N ALA A 21 -14.26 28.00 -5.67
CA ALA A 21 -14.12 27.15 -4.49
C ALA A 21 -12.87 27.54 -3.68
N CYS A 22 -11.72 27.72 -4.34
CA CYS A 22 -10.49 28.21 -3.71
C CYS A 22 -10.70 29.57 -3.04
N LYS A 23 -11.40 30.51 -3.71
CA LYS A 23 -11.72 31.81 -3.12
C LYS A 23 -12.64 31.71 -1.90
N ALA A 24 -13.60 30.79 -1.92
CA ALA A 24 -14.53 30.58 -0.81
C ALA A 24 -13.87 29.95 0.42
N THR A 25 -12.90 29.05 0.21
CA THR A 25 -12.17 28.39 1.30
C THR A 25 -10.92 29.16 1.75
N GLY A 26 -10.44 30.10 0.94
CA GLY A 26 -9.17 30.80 1.16
C GLY A 26 -7.93 29.94 0.85
N ILE A 27 -8.11 28.78 0.21
CA ILE A 27 -7.04 27.82 -0.07
C ILE A 27 -6.73 27.82 -1.57
N GLU A 28 -5.51 28.22 -1.92
CA GLU A 28 -5.04 28.21 -3.31
C GLU A 28 -4.17 26.98 -3.56
N VAL A 29 -4.75 25.97 -4.24
CA VAL A 29 -4.04 24.74 -4.61
C VAL A 29 -4.45 24.29 -6.01
N PRO A 30 -3.55 23.63 -6.78
CA PRO A 30 -3.94 23.02 -8.04
C PRO A 30 -4.92 21.88 -7.77
N ILE A 31 -5.81 21.59 -8.73
CA ILE A 31 -6.80 20.51 -8.59
C ILE A 31 -6.16 19.15 -8.30
N HIS A 32 -4.97 18.90 -8.84
CA HIS A 32 -4.22 17.67 -8.57
C HIS A 32 -3.76 17.53 -7.12
N ALA A 33 -3.72 18.62 -6.33
CA ALA A 33 -3.46 18.54 -4.90
C ALA A 33 -4.53 17.73 -4.16
N LEU A 34 -5.80 17.76 -4.60
CA LEU A 34 -6.83 16.89 -4.02
C LEU A 34 -6.52 15.41 -4.25
N ARG A 35 -6.02 15.08 -5.44
CA ARG A 35 -5.61 13.72 -5.77
C ARG A 35 -4.42 13.29 -4.92
N HIS A 36 -3.45 14.19 -4.68
CA HIS A 36 -2.36 13.92 -3.75
C HIS A 36 -2.83 13.74 -2.32
N SER A 37 -3.75 14.59 -1.84
CA SER A 37 -4.34 14.48 -0.50
C SER A 37 -5.03 13.13 -0.31
N ALA A 38 -5.80 12.66 -1.30
CA ALA A 38 -6.45 11.35 -1.25
C ALA A 38 -5.41 10.20 -1.23
N GLY A 39 -4.35 10.30 -2.03
CA GLY A 39 -3.28 9.31 -2.03
C GLY A 39 -2.53 9.24 -0.70
N LYS A 40 -2.21 10.40 -0.10
CA LYS A 40 -1.58 10.48 1.22
C LYS A 40 -2.49 9.94 2.33
N ALA A 41 -3.79 10.25 2.29
CA ALA A 41 -4.75 9.72 3.26
C ALA A 41 -4.84 8.19 3.20
N LEU A 42 -4.88 7.61 2.00
CA LEU A 42 -4.89 6.16 1.81
C LEU A 42 -3.58 5.51 2.26
N ALA A 43 -2.43 6.10 1.92
CA ALA A 43 -1.13 5.62 2.38
C ALA A 43 -1.03 5.63 3.91
N ASN A 44 -1.47 6.72 4.56
CA ASN A 44 -1.47 6.85 6.02
C ASN A 44 -2.43 5.88 6.70
N SER A 45 -3.53 5.51 6.04
CA SER A 45 -4.43 4.45 6.54
C SER A 45 -3.85 3.02 6.43
N GLY A 46 -2.62 2.87 5.95
CA GLY A 46 -1.94 1.59 5.82
C GLY A 46 -2.33 0.79 4.57
N VAL A 47 -2.93 1.43 3.55
CA VAL A 47 -3.28 0.75 2.30
C VAL A 47 -1.99 0.35 1.57
N PRO A 48 -1.84 -0.94 1.19
CA PRO A 48 -0.65 -1.39 0.46
C PRO A 48 -0.46 -0.63 -0.86
N ALA A 49 0.78 -0.28 -1.20
CA ALA A 49 1.10 0.51 -2.40
C ALA A 49 0.62 -0.12 -3.71
N VAL A 50 0.49 -1.45 -3.77
CA VAL A 50 -0.05 -2.18 -4.93
C VAL A 50 -1.55 -1.92 -5.10
N VAL A 51 -2.29 -1.86 -4.00
CA VAL A 51 -3.72 -1.50 -4.02
C VAL A 51 -3.89 -0.03 -4.35
N LEU A 52 -3.06 0.84 -3.77
CA LEU A 52 -3.03 2.26 -4.06
C LEU A 52 -2.77 2.54 -5.55
N LYS A 53 -1.81 1.83 -6.15
CA LYS A 53 -1.53 1.88 -7.60
C LYS A 53 -2.80 1.61 -8.41
N SER A 54 -3.50 0.51 -8.13
CA SER A 54 -4.71 0.13 -8.87
C SER A 54 -5.84 1.13 -8.66
N PHE A 55 -6.04 1.60 -7.44
CA PHE A 55 -7.06 2.60 -7.11
C PHE A 55 -6.80 3.94 -7.82
N MET A 56 -5.55 4.39 -7.85
CA MET A 56 -5.19 5.64 -8.49
C MET A 56 -5.03 5.49 -10.01
N GLY A 57 -4.79 4.29 -10.54
CA GLY A 57 -4.48 4.08 -11.95
C GLY A 57 -3.04 4.48 -12.30
N HIS A 58 -2.11 4.33 -11.37
CA HIS A 58 -0.69 4.61 -11.64
C HIS A 58 -0.05 3.48 -12.45
N ALA A 59 0.87 3.82 -13.35
CA ALA A 59 1.59 2.84 -14.17
C ALA A 59 2.44 1.88 -13.30
N SER A 60 2.99 2.38 -12.18
CA SER A 60 3.85 1.62 -11.28
C SER A 60 3.53 1.90 -9.81
N ALA A 61 3.73 0.88 -8.96
CA ALA A 61 3.65 1.02 -7.50
C ALA A 61 4.82 1.85 -6.94
N ALA A 62 5.97 1.88 -7.63
CA ALA A 62 7.10 2.73 -7.27
C ALA A 62 6.73 4.22 -7.27
N PHE A 63 5.91 4.66 -8.24
CA PHE A 63 5.42 6.04 -8.29
C PHE A 63 4.54 6.40 -7.08
N SER A 64 3.69 5.47 -6.63
CA SER A 64 2.89 5.67 -5.42
C SER A 64 3.75 5.76 -4.15
N ILE A 65 4.81 4.94 -4.06
CA ILE A 65 5.74 4.97 -2.92
C ILE A 65 6.55 6.26 -2.94
N ASP A 66 7.06 6.68 -4.09
CA ASP A 66 7.83 7.92 -4.22
C ASP A 66 6.99 9.15 -3.84
N VAL A 67 5.73 9.20 -4.28
CA VAL A 67 4.85 10.36 -4.04
C VAL A 67 4.25 10.37 -2.63
N TYR A 68 3.92 9.22 -2.04
CA TYR A 68 3.18 9.15 -0.75
C TYR A 68 3.94 8.48 0.39
N GLY A 69 5.07 7.84 0.13
CA GLY A 69 5.90 7.15 1.13
C GLY A 69 6.72 8.07 2.03
N HIS A 70 6.47 9.39 1.98
CA HIS A 70 7.06 10.33 2.92
C HIS A 70 6.44 10.11 4.30
N VAL A 71 7.19 9.43 5.17
CA VAL A 71 6.80 9.13 6.55
C VAL A 71 7.01 10.38 7.40
N SER A 72 5.97 10.80 8.13
CA SER A 72 6.06 11.88 9.13
C SER A 72 6.39 11.32 10.52
N ALA A 73 6.80 12.17 11.46
CA ALA A 73 7.03 11.76 12.84
C ALA A 73 5.79 11.11 13.48
N GLY A 74 4.58 11.65 13.21
CA GLY A 74 3.33 11.06 13.70
C GLY A 74 3.03 9.68 13.11
N ASP A 75 3.37 9.45 11.84
CA ASP A 75 3.21 8.13 11.21
C ASP A 75 4.10 7.07 11.91
N LEU A 76 5.28 7.47 12.43
CA LEU A 76 6.16 6.59 13.20
C LEU A 76 5.63 6.32 14.61
N ASP A 77 5.06 7.34 15.26
CA ASP A 77 4.44 7.19 16.59
C ASP A 77 3.25 6.21 16.52
N ASP A 78 2.40 6.34 15.50
CA ASP A 78 1.28 5.42 15.26
C ASP A 78 1.76 4.00 14.98
N ALA A 79 2.80 3.84 14.17
CA ALA A 79 3.40 2.54 13.89
C ALA A 79 3.99 1.89 15.16
N ALA A 80 4.65 2.68 16.01
CA ALA A 80 5.17 2.21 17.30
C ALA A 80 4.05 1.79 18.26
N ALA A 81 2.94 2.53 18.29
CA ALA A 81 1.76 2.18 19.09
C ALA A 81 1.14 0.85 18.61
N LEU A 82 0.96 0.68 17.30
CA LEU A 82 0.43 -0.56 16.72
C LEU A 82 1.34 -1.76 16.99
N LEU A 83 2.66 -1.59 16.84
CA LEU A 83 3.64 -2.63 17.16
C LEU A 83 3.61 -3.01 18.64
N SER A 84 3.49 -2.04 19.53
CA SER A 84 3.39 -2.27 20.98
C SER A 84 2.12 -3.06 21.30
N ALA A 85 0.97 -2.68 20.73
CA ALA A 85 -0.29 -3.40 20.91
C ALA A 85 -0.23 -4.85 20.38
N TYR A 86 0.43 -5.06 19.23
CA TYR A 86 0.65 -6.40 18.68
C TYR A 86 1.53 -7.25 19.61
N ARG A 87 2.64 -6.68 20.11
CA ARG A 87 3.54 -7.34 21.06
C ARG A 87 2.78 -7.75 22.32
N ASP A 88 2.05 -6.83 22.93
CA ASP A 88 1.34 -7.08 24.19
C ASP A 88 0.27 -8.17 24.01
N ARG A 89 -0.45 -8.16 22.88
CA ARG A 89 -1.37 -9.24 22.51
C ARG A 89 -0.68 -10.59 22.34
N SER A 90 0.49 -10.60 21.69
CA SER A 90 1.27 -11.82 21.47
C SER A 90 1.81 -12.40 22.78
N LEU A 91 2.19 -11.54 23.73
CA LEU A 91 2.64 -11.95 25.07
C LEU A 91 1.47 -12.42 25.95
N ALA A 92 0.29 -11.79 25.83
CA ALA A 92 -0.90 -12.15 26.59
C ALA A 92 -1.56 -13.45 26.14
N SER A 93 -1.33 -13.87 24.88
CA SER A 93 -1.78 -15.15 24.35
C SER A 93 -0.58 -16.04 24.01
N PRO A 94 0.09 -16.64 25.02
CA PRO A 94 1.14 -17.60 24.78
C PRO A 94 0.49 -18.86 24.21
N THR A 95 0.24 -18.85 22.90
CA THR A 95 -0.11 -20.07 22.19
C THR A 95 1.10 -20.96 22.37
N ARG A 96 0.97 -22.01 23.20
CA ARG A 96 2.02 -22.99 23.41
C ARG A 96 2.26 -23.67 22.07
N ILE A 97 3.24 -23.17 21.33
CA ILE A 97 3.68 -23.78 20.08
C ILE A 97 4.15 -25.18 20.48
N LYS A 98 3.37 -26.21 20.11
CA LYS A 98 3.87 -27.58 20.15
C LYS A 98 5.02 -27.60 19.14
N PRO A 99 6.27 -27.87 19.56
CA PRO A 99 7.34 -28.00 18.59
C PRO A 99 6.89 -29.04 17.57
N ILE A 100 7.00 -28.69 16.29
CA ILE A 100 6.81 -29.65 15.20
C ILE A 100 7.79 -30.77 15.52
N ALA A 101 7.27 -31.97 15.84
CA ALA A 101 8.10 -33.12 16.15
C ALA A 101 9.13 -33.24 15.02
N ALA A 102 10.41 -33.29 15.39
CA ALA A 102 11.50 -33.37 14.44
C ALA A 102 11.16 -34.47 13.42
N ARG A 103 10.94 -34.08 12.15
CA ARG A 103 10.73 -35.04 11.07
C ARG A 103 11.94 -35.95 11.06
N ASP A 104 11.71 -37.25 11.19
CA ASP A 104 12.77 -38.23 11.07
C ASP A 104 13.27 -38.21 9.62
N ASN A 105 14.49 -37.72 9.41
CA ASN A 105 15.10 -37.70 8.07
C ASN A 105 15.48 -39.09 7.54
N ARG A 106 14.82 -40.17 7.98
CA ARG A 106 15.10 -41.57 7.58
C ARG A 106 14.51 -41.95 6.21
N GLY A 107 14.42 -41.00 5.28
CA GLY A 107 13.81 -41.22 3.97
C GLY A 107 14.64 -40.75 2.77
N ILE A 108 15.78 -40.05 2.97
CA ILE A 108 16.63 -39.60 1.86
C ILE A 108 17.85 -40.53 1.72
N VAL A 109 17.62 -41.83 1.54
CA VAL A 109 18.63 -42.72 0.94
C VAL A 109 17.92 -43.69 -0.01
N ALA A 110 17.62 -43.20 -1.22
CA ALA A 110 17.30 -44.05 -2.36
C ALA A 110 17.90 -43.43 -3.62
N GLY A 111 19.15 -43.78 -3.87
CA GLY A 111 19.93 -43.39 -5.04
C GLY A 111 21.01 -44.41 -5.32
N SER A 112 20.67 -45.70 -5.33
CA SER A 112 21.54 -46.77 -5.82
C SER A 112 21.74 -46.59 -7.33
N ARG A 113 22.89 -46.07 -7.74
CA ARG A 113 23.40 -46.26 -9.11
C ARG A 113 24.25 -47.52 -9.13
N ALA A 114 23.65 -48.63 -9.52
CA ALA A 114 24.41 -49.78 -10.03
C ALA A 114 25.00 -49.38 -11.40
N LYS A 115 26.33 -49.30 -11.51
CA LYS A 115 27.02 -49.27 -12.80
C LYS A 115 26.97 -50.68 -13.38
N ALA A 116 26.31 -50.83 -14.53
CA ALA A 116 26.38 -52.03 -15.34
C ALA A 116 27.77 -52.13 -15.99
N THR A 117 28.53 -53.15 -15.63
CA THR A 117 29.67 -53.65 -16.40
C THR A 117 29.15 -54.68 -17.40
N ALA A 118 29.30 -54.41 -18.69
CA ALA A 118 29.07 -55.39 -19.74
C ALA A 118 30.23 -55.33 -20.76
N ARG A 119 31.02 -56.41 -20.71
CA ARG A 119 31.70 -57.17 -21.78
C ARG A 119 32.52 -56.46 -22.85
#